data_AF-A0A1T4WLG4-F1
#
_entry.id   AF-A0A1T4WLG4-F1
#
_cell.length_a   1.000
_cell.length_b   1.000
_cell.length_c   1.000
_cell.angle_alpha   90.00
_cell.angle_beta   90.00
_cell.angle_gamma   90.00
#
_symmetry.space_group_name_H-M   'P 1'
#
loop_
_entity.id
_entity.type
_entity.pdbx_description
1 polymer ?
#
loop_
_entity_poly.entity_id
_entity_poly.type
_entity_poly.pdbx_seq_one_letter_code
_entity_poly.pdbx_strand_id
1 'polypeptide(L)' 'MEKPKFHLNPNEEIVKTIREGLKRTGGYCPCRLQHIPENICICKEFKEQLADPDYHGACHCGLYVKD' A
#
# COMPACT_ATOMS: atom_id res chain seq x y z
N MET A 1 21.25 4.86 -5.80
CA MET A 1 20.28 4.66 -4.69
C MET A 1 19.51 3.40 -5.01
N GLU A 2 19.61 2.37 -4.18
CA GLU A 2 18.80 1.15 -4.36
C GLU A 2 17.32 1.51 -4.21
N LYS A 3 16.46 0.96 -5.08
CA LYS A 3 15.01 1.13 -4.93
C LYS A 3 14.58 0.39 -3.65
N PRO A 4 13.77 1.01 -2.77
CA PRO A 4 13.27 0.32 -1.58
C PRO A 4 12.50 -0.93 -1.99
N LYS A 5 12.89 -2.07 -1.38
CA LYS A 5 12.28 -3.38 -1.63
C LYS A 5 11.07 -3.54 -0.70
N PHE A 6 9.97 -3.97 -1.27
CA PHE A 6 8.76 -4.34 -0.53
C PHE A 6 8.08 -5.49 -1.27
N HIS A 7 7.31 -6.28 -0.53
CA HIS A 7 6.60 -7.45 -1.03
C HIS A 7 5.12 -7.38 -0.66
N LEU A 8 4.29 -8.27 -1.22
CA LEU A 8 2.88 -8.37 -0.85
C LEU A 8 2.75 -9.02 0.53
N ASN A 9 1.66 -8.74 1.23
CA ASN A 9 1.34 -9.45 2.47
C ASN A 9 1.41 -10.98 2.25
N PRO A 10 2.06 -11.76 3.14
CA PRO A 10 2.10 -13.21 3.03
C PRO A 10 0.70 -13.86 3.20
N ASN A 11 -0.26 -13.16 3.79
CA ASN A 11 -1.64 -13.64 3.90
C ASN A 11 -2.43 -13.33 2.60
N GLU A 12 -2.70 -14.37 1.82
CA GLU A 12 -3.39 -14.27 0.53
C GLU A 12 -4.81 -13.72 0.63
N GLU A 13 -5.54 -13.98 1.72
CA GLU A 13 -6.91 -13.47 1.91
C GLU A 13 -6.92 -11.95 2.12
N ILE A 14 -5.90 -11.41 2.80
CA ILE A 14 -5.70 -9.95 2.91
C ILE A 14 -5.41 -9.38 1.52
N VAL A 15 -4.46 -9.96 0.77
CA VAL A 15 -4.10 -9.50 -0.58
C VAL A 15 -5.33 -9.48 -1.50
N LYS A 16 -6.13 -10.55 -1.48
CA LYS A 16 -7.36 -10.66 -2.26
C LYS A 16 -8.38 -9.59 -1.88
N THR A 17 -8.67 -9.46 -0.59
CA THR A 17 -9.65 -8.49 -0.07
C THR A 17 -9.28 -7.05 -0.45
N ILE A 18 -8.01 -6.67 -0.30
CA ILE A 18 -7.57 -5.31 -0.63
C ILE A 18 -7.54 -5.08 -2.15
N ARG A 19 -7.14 -6.07 -2.96
CA ARG A 19 -7.21 -5.97 -4.43
C ARG A 19 -8.64 -5.82 -4.95
N GLU A 20 -9.61 -6.51 -4.35
CA GLU A 20 -11.02 -6.30 -4.65
C GLU A 20 -11.48 -4.90 -4.26
N GLY A 21 -11.04 -4.40 -3.08
CA GLY A 21 -11.24 -3.02 -2.67
C GLY A 21 -10.71 -2.01 -3.70
N LEU A 22 -9.47 -2.19 -4.17
CA LEU A 22 -8.85 -1.35 -5.19
C LEU A 22 -9.61 -1.36 -6.51
N LYS A 23 -10.14 -2.52 -6.93
CA LYS A 23 -10.99 -2.60 -8.13
C LYS A 23 -12.28 -1.80 -7.94
N ARG A 24 -12.94 -1.92 -6.78
CA ARG A 24 -14.20 -1.20 -6.48
C ARG A 24 -14.02 0.32 -6.40
N THR A 25 -12.87 0.78 -5.91
CA THR A 25 -12.58 2.21 -5.79
C THR A 25 -12.03 2.83 -7.07
N GLY A 26 -11.69 2.04 -8.09
CA GLY A 26 -11.03 2.55 -9.30
C GLY A 26 -9.55 2.89 -9.09
N GLY A 27 -8.87 2.19 -8.17
CA GLY A 27 -7.43 2.32 -7.89
C GLY A 27 -7.08 3.17 -6.66
N TYR A 28 -8.05 3.87 -6.06
CA TYR A 28 -7.86 4.60 -4.79
C TYR A 28 -7.79 3.63 -3.60
N CYS A 29 -6.99 3.91 -2.57
CA CYS A 29 -6.82 3.00 -1.42
C CYS A 29 -8.19 2.72 -0.79
N PRO A 30 -8.59 1.45 -0.63
CA PRO A 30 -9.84 1.12 0.05
C PRO A 30 -9.83 1.50 1.54
N CYS A 31 -8.65 1.84 2.08
CA CYS A 31 -8.45 2.33 3.44
C CYS A 31 -8.76 3.83 3.63
N ARG A 32 -9.08 4.57 2.56
CA ARG A 32 -9.30 6.03 2.60
C ARG A 32 -10.67 6.37 2.03
N LEU A 33 -11.32 7.37 2.62
CA LEU A 33 -12.62 7.86 2.16
C LEU A 33 -12.51 8.77 0.92
N GLN A 34 -11.44 9.56 0.83
CA GLN A 34 -11.28 10.57 -0.22
C GLN A 34 -10.62 9.99 -1.48
N HIS A 35 -11.27 10.18 -2.63
CA HIS A 35 -10.70 9.88 -3.95
C HIS A 35 -9.86 11.07 -4.45
N ILE A 36 -8.67 11.20 -3.89
CA ILE A 36 -7.66 12.21 -4.25
C ILE A 36 -6.38 11.53 -4.75
N PRO A 37 -5.56 12.20 -5.59
CA PRO A 37 -4.38 11.59 -6.20
C PRO A 37 -3.41 10.93 -5.21
N GLU A 38 -3.27 11.50 -4.01
CA GLU A 38 -2.41 11.00 -2.93
C GLU A 38 -2.84 9.61 -2.43
N ASN A 39 -4.12 9.26 -2.60
CA ASN A 39 -4.68 7.98 -2.17
C ASN A 39 -4.68 6.92 -3.26
N ILE A 40 -4.26 7.22 -4.50
CA ILE A 40 -4.12 6.20 -5.55
C ILE A 40 -3.03 5.20 -5.13
N CYS A 41 -3.37 3.91 -5.10
CA CYS A 41 -2.42 2.88 -4.72
C CYS A 41 -1.28 2.75 -5.76
N ILE A 42 0.00 2.75 -5.39
CA ILE A 42 0.56 2.91 -4.05
C ILE A 42 0.44 4.37 -3.58
N CYS A 43 -0.21 4.59 -2.43
CA CYS A 43 -0.50 5.93 -1.91
C CYS A 43 0.77 6.71 -1.58
N LYS A 44 0.66 8.04 -1.54
CA LYS A 44 1.75 8.95 -1.19
C LYS A 44 2.37 8.61 0.17
N GLU A 45 1.53 8.33 1.17
CA GLU A 45 1.96 7.94 2.52
C GLU A 45 2.91 6.74 2.51
N PHE A 46 2.55 5.64 1.82
CA PHE A 46 3.44 4.48 1.77
C PHE A 46 4.69 4.74 0.93
N LYS A 47 4.61 5.56 -0.13
CA LYS A 47 5.82 5.97 -0.88
C LYS A 47 6.80 6.76 0.00
N GLU A 48 6.30 7.62 0.88
CA GLU A 48 7.11 8.37 1.84
C GLU A 48 7.73 7.45 2.90
N GLN A 49 6.95 6.48 3.42
CA GLN A 49 7.48 5.44 4.31
C GLN A 49 8.55 4.57 3.63
N LEU A 50 8.39 4.24 2.35
CA LEU A 50 9.40 3.51 1.58
C LEU A 50 10.69 4.32 1.38
N ALA A 51 10.60 5.66 1.37
CA ALA A 51 11.76 6.54 1.27
C ALA A 51 12.52 6.68 2.60
N ASP A 52 11.87 6.40 3.72
CA ASP A 52 12.49 6.33 5.04
C ASP A 52 13.29 5.02 5.16
N PRO A 53 14.62 5.06 5.31
CA PRO A 53 15.43 3.86 5.47
C PRO A 53 15.08 3.08 6.75
N ASP A 54 14.64 3.75 7.82
CA ASP A 54 14.40 3.16 9.15
C ASP A 54 12.98 2.57 9.28
N TYR A 55 12.10 2.84 8.32
CA TYR A 55 10.78 2.24 8.29
C TYR A 55 10.87 0.76 7.93
N HIS A 56 10.24 -0.11 8.73
CA HIS A 56 10.08 -1.54 8.46
C HIS A 56 8.64 -1.92 8.81
N GLY A 57 7.94 -2.61 7.91
CA GLY A 57 6.56 -3.04 8.18
C GLY A 57 5.57 -2.76 7.05
N ALA A 58 4.29 -2.93 7.39
CA ALA A 58 3.20 -2.93 6.42
C ALA A 58 2.60 -1.53 6.21
N CYS A 59 2.18 -1.25 4.97
CA CYS A 59 1.32 -0.09 4.69
C CYS A 59 0.01 -0.18 5.50
N HIS A 60 -0.71 0.93 5.68
CA HIS A 60 -1.91 0.96 6.52
C HIS A 60 -2.94 -0.14 6.18
N CYS A 61 -3.19 -0.39 4.89
CA CYS A 61 -4.17 -1.41 4.48
C CYS A 61 -3.62 -2.83 4.54
N GLY A 62 -2.34 -2.99 4.86
CA GLY A 62 -1.65 -4.25 4.99
C GLY A 62 -1.30 -4.91 3.66
N LEU A 63 -1.53 -4.29 2.50
CA LEU A 63 -1.29 -4.92 1.19
C LEU A 63 0.20 -5.16 0.90
N TYR A 64 1.06 -4.21 1.27
CA TYR A 64 2.48 -4.25 1.02
C TYR A 64 3.27 -4.19 2.33
N VAL A 65 4.40 -4.88 2.38
CA VAL A 65 5.32 -4.95 3.52
C VAL A 65 6.72 -4.58 3.04
N LYS A 66 7.33 -3.58 3.65
CA LYS A 66 8.75 -3.27 3.46
C LYS A 66 9.55 -4.11 4.46
N ASP A 67 10.56 -4.79 3.94
CA ASP A 67 11.52 -5.56 4.74
C ASP A 67 12.27 -4.65 5.70
#